data_AF-A0A8J6NU89-F1
#
_entry.id   AF-A0A8J6NU89-F1
#
_cell.length_a   1.000
_cell.length_b   1.000
_cell.length_c   1.000
_cell.angle_alpha   90.00
_cell.angle_beta   90.00
_cell.angle_gamma   90.00
#
_symmetry.space_group_name_H-M   'P 1'
#
loop_
_entity.id
_entity.type
_entity.pdbx_description
1 polymer ?
#
loop_
_entity_poly.entity_id
_entity_poly.type
_entity_poly.pdbx_seq_one_letter_code
_entity_poly.pdbx_strand_id
1 'polypeptide(L)' 'MSIQPKGENFRKAFKWVSEECKYNPGKKLKTLVEEASLKFNLSPKEADFLIRTLLEKE' A
#
# COMPACT_ATOMS: atom_id res chain seq x y z
N MET A 1 -3.21 2.20 -27.30
CA MET A 1 -2.05 2.29 -26.38
C MET A 1 -2.60 2.40 -24.97
N SER A 2 -2.59 1.33 -24.18
CA SER A 2 -3.02 1.42 -22.78
C SER A 2 -1.95 2.14 -21.99
N ILE A 3 -2.14 3.44 -21.83
CA ILE A 3 -1.41 4.27 -20.89
C ILE A 3 -1.83 3.74 -19.52
N GLN A 4 -1.13 2.74 -18.98
CA GLN A 4 -1.33 2.37 -17.59
C GLN A 4 -1.03 3.64 -16.78
N PRO A 5 -2.02 4.19 -16.06
CA PRO A 5 -1.80 5.45 -15.36
C PRO A 5 -0.68 5.21 -14.35
N LYS A 6 0.40 5.99 -14.45
CA LYS A 6 1.52 5.97 -13.51
C LYS A 6 0.95 6.02 -12.08
N GLY A 7 1.05 4.92 -11.34
CA GLY A 7 0.49 4.78 -9.99
C GLY A 7 -0.69 3.82 -9.81
N GLU A 8 -1.08 3.03 -10.82
CA GLU A 8 -2.11 2.00 -10.64
C GLU A 8 -1.71 0.95 -9.58
N ASN A 9 -0.44 0.54 -9.56
CA ASN A 9 0.10 -0.38 -8.56
C ASN A 9 0.02 0.21 -7.16
N PHE A 10 0.38 1.49 -7.00
CA PHE A 10 0.26 2.20 -5.74
C PHE A 10 -1.20 2.25 -5.24
N ARG A 11 -2.16 2.57 -6.13
CA ARG A 11 -3.59 2.58 -5.76
C ARG A 11 -4.10 1.19 -5.35
N LYS A 12 -3.69 0.14 -6.06
CA LYS A 12 -4.05 -1.25 -5.71
C LYS A 12 -3.44 -1.65 -4.36
N ALA A 13 -2.18 -1.32 -4.12
CA ALA A 13 -1.52 -1.53 -2.85
C ALA A 13 -2.22 -0.79 -1.71
N PHE A 14 -2.55 0.48 -1.90
CA PHE A 14 -3.21 1.30 -0.89
C PHE A 14 -4.57 0.72 -0.49
N LYS A 15 -5.35 0.32 -1.49
CA LYS A 15 -6.64 -0.32 -1.27
C LYS A 15 -6.47 -1.64 -0.51
N TRP A 16 -5.54 -2.49 -0.95
CA TRP A 16 -5.29 -3.78 -0.30
C TRP A 16 -4.85 -3.63 1.15
N VAL A 17 -3.91 -2.71 1.44
CA VAL A 17 -3.45 -2.45 2.82
C VAL A 17 -4.57 -1.87 3.67
N SER A 18 -5.39 -0.96 3.13
CA SER A 18 -6.55 -0.41 3.84
C SER A 18 -7.57 -1.50 4.21
N GLU A 19 -7.82 -2.44 3.31
CA GLU A 19 -8.68 -3.59 3.57
C GLU A 19 -8.05 -4.49 4.63
N GLU A 20 -6.79 -4.89 4.48
CA GLU A 20 -6.09 -5.71 5.48
C GLU A 20 -6.05 -5.04 6.87
N CYS A 21 -5.87 -3.73 6.95
CA CYS A 21 -5.89 -3.01 8.22
C CYS A 21 -7.29 -3.07 8.88
N LYS A 22 -8.35 -3.07 8.07
CA LYS A 22 -9.75 -3.18 8.54
C LYS A 22 -10.11 -4.60 8.98
N TYR A 23 -9.65 -5.61 8.25
CA TYR A 23 -9.94 -7.01 8.55
C TYR A 23 -9.00 -7.59 9.62
N ASN A 24 -7.77 -7.08 9.72
CA ASN A 24 -6.74 -7.53 10.64
C ASN A 24 -6.17 -6.35 11.45
N PRO A 25 -6.92 -5.80 12.42
CA PRO A 25 -6.44 -4.69 13.26
C PRO A 25 -5.22 -5.06 14.12
N GLY A 26 -4.92 -6.36 14.29
CA GLY A 26 -3.73 -6.82 15.00
C GLY A 26 -2.45 -6.86 14.14
N LYS A 27 -2.55 -6.73 12.82
CA LYS A 27 -1.37 -6.68 11.95
C LYS A 27 -0.79 -5.26 11.94
N LYS A 28 0.54 -5.16 12.07
CA LYS A 28 1.24 -3.88 11.96
C LYS A 28 1.14 -3.37 10.52
N LEU A 29 0.82 -2.10 10.37
CA LEU A 29 0.73 -1.42 9.08
C LEU A 29 2.01 -1.59 8.25
N LYS A 30 3.17 -1.54 8.91
CA LYS A 30 4.49 -1.77 8.28
C LYS A 30 4.57 -3.13 7.58
N THR A 31 4.10 -4.20 8.22
CA THR A 31 4.09 -5.55 7.65
C THR A 31 3.16 -5.61 6.42
N LEU A 32 1.98 -5.00 6.52
CA LEU A 32 1.06 -4.94 5.38
C LEU A 32 1.65 -4.19 4.20
N VAL A 33 2.37 -3.11 4.44
CA VAL A 33 3.02 -2.37 3.35
C VAL A 33 4.22 -3.13 2.77
N GLU A 34 4.98 -3.86 3.57
CA GLU A 34 6.03 -4.75 3.06
C GLU A 34 5.43 -5.83 2.13
N GLU A 35 4.34 -6.48 2.54
CA GLU A 35 3.62 -7.44 1.69
C GLU A 35 3.07 -6.78 0.41
N ALA A 36 2.48 -5.60 0.53
CA ALA A 36 1.99 -4.85 -0.61
C ALA A 36 3.12 -4.42 -1.56
N SER A 37 4.29 -4.08 -1.02
CA SER A 37 5.44 -3.70 -1.85
C SER A 37 5.96 -4.86 -2.69
N LEU A 38 6.02 -6.05 -2.10
CA LEU A 38 6.37 -7.27 -2.84
C LEU A 38 5.27 -7.66 -3.84
N LYS A 39 4.00 -7.54 -3.45
CA LYS A 39 2.85 -7.95 -4.28
C LYS A 39 2.60 -7.03 -5.47
N PHE A 40 2.78 -5.73 -5.28
CA PHE A 40 2.51 -4.70 -6.29
C PHE A 40 3.79 -4.12 -6.90
N ASN A 41 4.96 -4.69 -6.60
CA ASN A 41 6.25 -4.23 -7.10
C ASN A 41 6.49 -2.73 -6.81
N LEU A 42 6.15 -2.29 -5.59
CA LEU A 42 6.35 -0.91 -5.18
C LEU A 42 7.82 -0.64 -4.93
N SER A 43 8.26 0.56 -5.31
CA SER A 43 9.58 1.05 -4.92
C SER A 43 9.65 1.34 -3.42
N PRO A 44 10.84 1.33 -2.80
CA PRO A 44 11.00 1.69 -1.38
C PRO A 44 10.39 3.04 -1.02
N LYS A 45 10.45 4.00 -1.96
CA LYS A 45 9.82 5.31 -1.84
C LYS A 45 8.29 5.25 -1.82
N GLU A 46 7.69 4.39 -2.64
CA GLU A 46 6.25 4.18 -2.69
C GLU A 46 5.76 3.47 -1.42
N ALA A 47 6.52 2.50 -0.92
CA ALA A 47 6.25 1.81 0.34
C ALA A 47 6.22 2.78 1.53
N ASP A 48 7.25 3.61 1.66
CA ASP A 48 7.33 4.62 2.72
C ASP A 48 6.16 5.62 2.63
N PHE A 49 5.86 6.08 1.41
CA PHE A 49 4.74 6.97 1.15
C PHE A 49 3.39 6.31 1.51
N LEU A 50 3.21 5.02 1.18
CA LEU A 50 2.01 4.25 1.52
C LEU A 50 1.79 4.21 3.04
N ILE A 51 2.84 3.90 3.80
CA ILE A 51 2.81 3.84 5.27
C ILE A 51 2.44 5.20 5.84
N ARG A 52 3.12 6.27 5.40
CA ARG A 52 2.88 7.63 5.85
C ARG A 52 1.44 8.08 5.58
N THR A 53 0.94 7.81 4.37
CA THR A 53 -0.41 8.22 3.94
C THR A 53 -1.51 7.50 4.75
N LEU A 54 -1.25 6.26 5.18
CA LEU A 54 -2.21 5.50 5.98
C LEU A 54 -2.14 5.88 7.48
N LEU A 55 -0.93 6.14 8.01
CA LEU A 55 -0.73 6.63 9.38
C LEU A 55 -1.29 8.04 9.60
N GLU A 56 -1.20 8.92 8.59
CA GLU A 56 -1.73 10.30 8.67
C GLU A 56 -3.27 10.33 8.60
N LYS A 57 -3.92 9.20 8.30
CA LYS A 57 -5.37 9.09 8.13
C LYS A 57 -6.11 8.73 9.43
N GLU A 58 -5.40 8.54 10.54
CA GLU A 58 -5.95 8.38 11.91
C GLU A 58 -5.97 9.69 12.69
#